data_AF-A0A7S2S853-F1
#
_entry.id   AF-A0A7S2S853-F1
#
_cell.length_a   1.000
_cell.length_b   1.000
_cell.length_c   1.000
_cell.angle_alpha   90.00
_cell.angle_beta   90.00
_cell.angle_gamma   90.00
#
_symmetry.space_group_name_H-M   'P 1'
#
loop_
_entity.id
_entity.type
_entity.pdbx_description
1 polymer ?
#
loop_
_entity_poly.entity_id
_entity_poly.type
_entity_poly.pdbx_seq_one_letter_code
_entity_poly.pdbx_strand_id
1 'polypeptide(L)'
;PPEHAVTRKMLMLKKGRGESKKYIVPKLAPLEDEDETDKRDKKRDKLQRKLKNNKLLQELRSEFSDRPVESVSIGASMQDSKNRELDAERKRYEEEYFVRLQETKKEKKERRQRERDAEQGITNSLAELEDFGDLEGLVQRVDRESSYRVNDKARRQQELDRFMKDQGLEMMSNKNTGIEEEDDDDEELEEDPMYEKAKMESQNKKRSRAEKYAFEEKMYPKQTPDQLKSTDKRYANYKILKNKGLTPHRKKDERNPRVKRRKKFEQKVKQRKGQVMEQRERSDVYTGESTGLRTNLVASRRPGK
;
A
#
# COMPACT_ATOMS: atom_id res chain seq x y z
N PRO A 1 -69.73 43.83 -8.16
CA PRO A 1 -68.97 43.68 -9.41
C PRO A 1 -67.95 44.81 -9.62
N PRO A 2 -66.74 44.55 -10.13
CA PRO A 2 -65.96 43.29 -10.12
C PRO A 2 -64.63 43.46 -9.31
N GLU A 3 -64.22 42.47 -8.52
CA GLU A 3 -63.14 41.48 -8.81
C GLU A 3 -61.68 41.97 -8.69
N HIS A 4 -60.89 41.28 -7.87
CA HIS A 4 -59.77 40.46 -8.37
C HIS A 4 -59.35 39.44 -7.30
N ALA A 5 -59.29 38.16 -7.67
CA ALA A 5 -58.90 37.06 -6.79
C ALA A 5 -57.44 36.65 -7.01
N VAL A 6 -56.69 36.44 -5.92
CA VAL A 6 -55.37 35.77 -5.96
C VAL A 6 -55.38 34.66 -4.92
N THR A 7 -55.33 33.41 -5.37
CA THR A 7 -55.43 32.22 -4.52
C THR A 7 -54.07 31.80 -3.96
N ARG A 8 -53.86 31.96 -2.65
CA ARG A 8 -52.72 31.36 -1.94
C ARG A 8 -52.95 29.85 -1.78
N LYS A 9 -52.19 29.04 -2.53
CA LYS A 9 -52.16 27.57 -2.37
C LYS A 9 -51.37 27.21 -1.10
N MET A 10 -51.98 26.48 -0.16
CA MET A 10 -51.41 26.22 1.17
C MET A 10 -50.14 25.36 1.13
N LEU A 11 -49.15 25.77 1.93
CA LEU A 11 -48.02 24.92 2.35
C LEU A 11 -48.48 23.95 3.44
N MET A 12 -48.66 22.68 3.09
CA MET A 12 -48.88 21.59 4.05
C MET A 12 -47.54 21.15 4.66
N LEU A 13 -47.18 21.67 5.83
CA LEU A 13 -46.10 21.09 6.64
C LEU A 13 -46.53 19.71 7.16
N LYS A 14 -46.03 18.63 6.54
CA LYS A 14 -46.04 17.31 7.19
C LYS A 14 -45.02 17.30 8.33
N LYS A 15 -45.51 17.28 9.58
CA LYS A 15 -44.68 16.99 10.77
C LYS A 15 -44.14 15.56 10.67
N GLY A 16 -42.84 15.43 10.39
CA GLY A 16 -42.07 14.21 10.62
C GLY A 16 -41.75 14.02 12.11
N ARG A 17 -41.54 12.77 12.52
CA ARG A 17 -41.23 12.39 13.92
C ARG A 17 -39.90 12.98 14.38
N GLY A 18 -39.74 13.13 15.70
CA GLY A 18 -38.53 13.71 16.29
C GLY A 18 -37.32 12.80 16.11
N GLU A 19 -36.32 13.28 15.38
CA GLU A 19 -35.01 12.65 15.24
C GLU A 19 -33.93 13.56 15.86
N SER A 20 -32.89 12.95 16.43
CA SER A 20 -31.84 13.67 17.16
C SER A 20 -31.14 14.74 16.32
N LYS A 21 -30.73 15.86 16.93
CA LYS A 21 -29.97 16.96 16.30
C LYS A 21 -28.52 16.56 15.94
N LYS A 22 -28.31 15.46 15.21
CA LYS A 22 -27.04 15.14 14.56
C LYS A 22 -27.07 15.66 13.13
N TYR A 23 -26.11 16.51 12.78
CA TYR A 23 -25.94 16.97 11.41
C TYR A 23 -25.52 15.80 10.52
N ILE A 24 -26.42 15.38 9.63
CA ILE A 24 -26.15 14.38 8.60
C ILE A 24 -25.80 15.17 7.33
N VAL A 25 -24.58 14.98 6.82
CA VAL A 25 -24.18 15.59 5.54
C VAL A 25 -25.11 15.10 4.42
N PRO A 26 -25.64 16.00 3.58
CA PRO A 26 -26.51 15.59 2.47
C PRO A 26 -25.72 14.68 1.52
N LYS A 27 -26.33 13.55 1.13
CA LYS A 27 -25.76 12.66 0.12
C LYS A 27 -25.81 13.39 -1.22
N LEU A 28 -24.67 13.93 -1.65
CA LEU A 28 -24.51 14.49 -2.99
C LEU A 28 -24.80 13.39 -4.01
N ALA A 29 -25.68 13.69 -4.98
CA ALA A 29 -25.82 12.85 -6.16
C ALA A 29 -24.46 12.81 -6.90
N PRO A 30 -24.15 11.73 -7.64
CA PRO A 30 -23.01 11.72 -8.54
C PRO A 30 -23.07 12.95 -9.46
N LEU A 31 -22.03 13.77 -9.41
CA LEU A 31 -21.88 14.89 -10.33
C LEU A 31 -21.83 14.32 -11.75
N GLU A 32 -22.60 14.90 -12.67
CA GLU A 32 -22.63 14.44 -14.06
C GLU A 32 -21.23 14.46 -14.68
N ASP A 33 -20.96 13.52 -15.59
CA ASP A 33 -19.64 13.33 -16.20
C ASP A 33 -19.21 14.58 -16.97
N GLU A 34 -18.31 15.36 -16.35
CA GLU A 34 -17.71 16.61 -16.84
C GLU A 34 -17.60 16.71 -18.36
N ASP A 35 -18.09 17.80 -18.96
CA ASP A 35 -18.03 18.00 -20.41
C ASP A 35 -16.59 17.89 -20.96
N GLU A 36 -16.45 17.60 -22.26
CA GLU A 36 -15.11 17.48 -22.87
C GLU A 36 -14.26 18.74 -22.69
N THR A 37 -14.88 19.92 -22.58
CA THR A 37 -14.24 21.20 -22.27
C THR A 37 -13.54 21.17 -20.91
N ASP A 38 -14.25 20.78 -19.85
CA ASP A 38 -13.72 20.72 -18.48
C ASP A 38 -12.55 19.73 -18.37
N LYS A 39 -12.65 18.60 -19.09
CA LYS A 39 -11.57 17.60 -19.19
C LYS A 39 -10.34 18.16 -19.92
N ARG A 40 -10.52 19.03 -20.92
CA ARG A 40 -9.42 19.73 -21.62
C ARG A 40 -8.80 20.81 -20.73
N ASP A 41 -9.60 21.62 -20.06
CA ASP A 41 -9.09 22.69 -19.19
C ASP A 41 -8.38 22.13 -17.96
N LYS A 42 -8.87 21.05 -17.34
CA LYS A 42 -8.15 20.33 -16.28
C LYS A 42 -6.82 19.73 -16.75
N LYS A 43 -6.67 19.38 -18.04
CA LYS A 43 -5.37 18.97 -18.62
C LYS A 43 -4.46 20.18 -18.82
N ARG A 44 -4.98 21.30 -19.33
CA ARG A 44 -4.24 22.57 -19.50
C ARG A 44 -3.73 23.10 -18.15
N ASP A 45 -4.56 23.06 -17.12
CA ASP A 45 -4.22 23.43 -15.74
C ASP A 45 -3.10 22.55 -15.15
N LYS A 46 -3.20 21.22 -15.34
CA LYS A 46 -2.14 20.29 -14.94
C LYS A 46 -0.83 20.57 -15.68
N LEU A 47 -0.89 20.86 -16.98
CA LEU A 47 0.27 21.22 -17.78
C LEU A 47 0.88 22.55 -17.31
N GLN A 48 0.07 23.58 -17.06
CA GLN A 48 0.54 24.86 -16.53
C GLN A 48 1.17 24.70 -15.14
N ARG A 49 0.64 23.84 -14.28
CA ARG A 49 1.25 23.52 -12.97
C ARG A 49 2.60 22.82 -13.15
N LYS A 50 2.71 21.84 -14.05
CA LYS A 50 4.00 21.21 -14.40
C LYS A 50 5.02 22.22 -14.94
N LEU A 51 4.62 23.08 -15.88
CA LEU A 51 5.49 24.12 -16.45
C LEU A 51 5.93 25.16 -15.41
N LYS A 52 5.03 25.60 -14.52
CA LYS A 52 5.36 26.50 -13.40
C LYS A 52 6.29 25.87 -12.36
N ASN A 53 6.26 24.54 -12.23
CA ASN A 53 7.12 23.77 -11.32
C ASN A 53 8.43 23.29 -11.98
N ASN A 54 8.60 23.47 -13.29
CA ASN A 54 9.82 23.06 -13.98
C ASN A 54 10.96 24.02 -13.64
N LYS A 55 12.05 23.46 -13.12
CA LYS A 55 13.21 24.22 -12.64
C LYS A 55 13.82 25.14 -13.69
N LEU A 56 13.87 24.74 -14.97
CA LEU A 56 14.43 25.56 -16.05
C LEU A 56 13.61 26.84 -16.27
N LEU A 57 12.28 26.72 -16.26
CA LEU A 57 11.39 27.89 -16.39
C LEU A 57 11.40 28.76 -15.13
N GLN A 58 11.63 28.17 -13.95
CA GLN A 58 11.80 28.91 -12.70
C GLN A 58 13.12 29.71 -12.70
N GLU A 59 14.22 29.11 -13.16
CA GLU A 59 15.55 29.72 -13.25
C GLU A 59 15.58 30.86 -14.28
N LEU A 60 15.08 30.62 -15.51
CA LEU A 60 14.89 31.66 -16.52
C LEU A 60 13.97 32.78 -16.02
N ARG A 61 12.86 32.46 -15.32
CA ARG A 61 11.98 33.49 -14.76
C ARG A 61 12.66 34.31 -13.65
N SER A 62 13.61 33.73 -12.91
CA SER A 62 14.39 34.46 -11.90
C SER A 62 15.50 35.33 -12.50
N GLU A 63 16.06 34.94 -13.64
CA GLU A 63 17.06 35.72 -14.39
C GLU A 63 16.42 36.92 -15.12
N PHE A 64 15.23 36.72 -15.70
CA PHE A 64 14.55 37.73 -16.52
C PHE A 64 13.46 38.54 -15.77
N SER A 65 13.32 38.42 -14.44
CA SER A 65 12.41 39.30 -13.69
C SER A 65 12.86 39.64 -12.27
N ASP A 66 12.89 40.94 -11.96
CA ASP A 66 13.26 41.53 -10.66
C ASP A 66 12.23 41.29 -9.54
N ARG A 67 11.45 40.20 -9.62
CA ARG A 67 10.53 39.82 -8.56
C ARG A 67 11.33 39.27 -7.37
N PRO A 68 10.95 39.63 -6.12
CA PRO A 68 11.62 39.10 -4.94
C PRO A 68 11.58 37.57 -4.95
N VAL A 69 12.67 36.93 -4.54
CA VAL A 69 12.82 35.47 -4.55
C VAL A 69 11.70 34.83 -3.72
N GLU A 70 10.68 34.31 -4.40
CA GLU A 70 9.63 33.55 -3.76
C GLU A 70 10.26 32.24 -3.24
N SER A 71 10.40 32.09 -1.92
CA SER A 71 10.84 30.85 -1.27
C SER A 71 9.72 29.80 -1.30
N VAL A 72 9.21 29.50 -2.51
CA VAL A 72 8.05 28.63 -2.67
C VAL A 72 8.44 27.22 -2.30
N SER A 73 7.94 26.77 -1.15
CA SER A 73 7.98 25.36 -0.76
C SER A 73 6.92 24.56 -1.55
N ILE A 74 7.05 24.56 -2.88
CA ILE A 74 6.16 23.85 -3.81
C ILE A 74 6.07 22.39 -3.40
N GLY A 75 4.86 21.97 -3.02
CA GLY A 75 4.57 20.60 -2.60
C GLY A 75 4.83 20.29 -1.11
N ALA A 76 5.42 21.19 -0.33
CA ALA A 76 5.46 21.05 1.12
C ALA A 76 4.11 21.49 1.70
N SER A 77 3.42 20.59 2.42
CA SER A 77 2.24 20.99 3.19
C SER A 77 2.64 21.97 4.30
N MET A 78 1.67 22.70 4.89
CA MET A 78 1.92 23.47 6.12
C MET A 78 2.39 22.59 7.31
N GLN A 79 2.27 21.26 7.20
CA GLN A 79 2.84 20.32 8.16
C GLN A 79 4.32 20.05 7.85
N ASP A 80 4.72 19.97 6.57
CA ASP A 80 6.11 19.74 6.17
C ASP A 80 7.02 20.93 6.43
N SER A 81 6.53 22.17 6.30
CA SER A 81 7.29 23.35 6.73
C SER A 81 7.55 23.34 8.24
N LYS A 82 6.51 23.14 9.04
CA LYS A 82 6.61 22.99 10.51
C LYS A 82 7.50 21.82 10.92
N ASN A 83 7.41 20.68 10.23
CA ASN A 83 8.26 19.52 10.50
C ASN A 83 9.76 19.83 10.24
N ARG A 84 10.09 20.60 9.20
CA ARG A 84 11.47 21.05 8.92
C ARG A 84 11.97 22.03 9.98
N GLU A 85 11.10 22.91 10.46
CA GLU A 85 11.38 23.86 11.53
C GLU A 85 11.68 23.14 12.85
N LEU A 86 10.82 22.19 13.26
CA LEU A 86 11.03 21.33 14.43
C LEU A 86 12.31 20.48 14.32
N ASP A 87 12.60 19.92 13.13
CA ASP A 87 13.85 19.17 12.88
C ASP A 87 15.09 20.09 12.95
N ALA A 88 14.97 21.39 12.67
CA ALA A 88 16.04 22.37 12.77
C ALA A 88 16.23 22.89 14.20
N GLU A 89 15.14 23.18 14.94
CA GLU A 89 15.18 23.51 16.37
C GLU A 89 15.80 22.39 17.20
N ARG A 90 15.42 21.14 16.93
CA ARG A 90 16.01 19.96 17.57
C ARG A 90 17.52 19.87 17.31
N LYS A 91 18.00 20.16 16.09
CA LYS A 91 19.44 20.21 15.79
C LYS A 91 20.16 21.32 16.57
N ARG A 92 19.60 22.53 16.58
CA ARG A 92 20.15 23.66 17.34
C ARG A 92 20.32 23.31 18.82
N TYR A 93 19.31 22.70 19.42
CA TYR A 93 19.40 22.21 20.81
C TYR A 93 20.48 21.11 20.98
N GLU A 94 20.56 20.14 20.07
CA GLU A 94 21.60 19.09 20.13
C GLU A 94 23.04 19.65 19.98
N GLU A 95 23.21 20.73 19.21
CA GLU A 95 24.47 21.43 18.97
C GLU A 95 24.85 22.37 20.13
N GLU A 96 23.91 23.19 20.61
CA GLU A 96 24.10 24.17 21.69
C GLU A 96 24.38 23.50 23.05
N TYR A 97 23.64 22.43 23.36
CA TYR A 97 23.76 21.71 24.63
C TYR A 97 24.66 20.46 24.54
N PHE A 98 25.23 20.17 23.37
CA PHE A 98 26.09 19.00 23.08
C PHE A 98 25.49 17.63 23.49
N VAL A 99 24.16 17.53 23.64
CA VAL A 99 23.43 16.33 24.10
C VAL A 99 22.36 15.94 23.08
N ARG A 100 22.39 14.67 22.65
CA ARG A 100 21.41 14.13 21.70
C ARG A 100 20.07 13.85 22.38
N LEU A 101 18.99 14.42 21.85
CA LEU A 101 17.64 14.23 22.36
C LEU A 101 17.10 12.86 21.92
N GLN A 102 16.60 12.05 22.85
CA GLN A 102 16.07 10.73 22.53
C GLN A 102 14.70 10.84 21.84
N GLU A 103 14.59 10.32 20.62
CA GLU A 103 13.32 10.26 19.88
C GLU A 103 12.50 9.02 20.25
N THR A 104 11.18 9.16 20.18
CA THR A 104 10.29 8.00 20.19
C THR A 104 10.48 7.13 18.93
N LYS A 105 10.07 5.86 19.02
CA LYS A 105 10.10 4.93 17.87
C LYS A 105 9.22 5.40 16.71
N LYS A 106 8.21 6.25 16.97
CA LYS A 106 7.29 6.79 15.97
C LYS A 106 7.94 7.91 15.16
N GLU A 107 8.43 8.96 15.83
CA GLU A 107 9.11 10.10 15.17
C GLU A 107 10.31 9.63 14.35
N LYS A 108 11.11 8.71 14.89
CA LYS A 108 12.26 8.10 14.20
C LYS A 108 11.87 7.34 12.92
N LYS A 109 10.66 6.78 12.85
CA LYS A 109 10.12 6.13 11.64
C LYS A 109 9.65 7.16 10.63
N GLU A 110 8.96 8.20 11.08
CA GLU A 110 8.42 9.28 10.24
C GLU A 110 9.52 10.12 9.62
N ARG A 111 10.54 10.54 10.38
CA ARG A 111 11.72 11.23 9.82
C ARG A 111 12.42 10.39 8.76
N ARG A 112 12.66 9.10 9.02
CA ARG A 112 13.26 8.15 8.06
C ARG A 112 12.38 7.87 6.84
N GLN A 113 11.10 8.22 6.88
CA GLN A 113 10.23 8.17 5.71
C GLN A 113 10.42 9.45 4.91
N ARG A 114 10.26 10.62 5.54
CA ARG A 114 10.51 11.94 4.95
C ARG A 114 11.90 12.07 4.30
N GLU A 115 12.94 11.53 4.94
CA GLU A 115 14.32 11.46 4.43
C GLU A 115 14.42 10.67 3.11
N ARG A 116 13.83 9.46 3.06
CA ARG A 116 13.79 8.64 1.84
C ARG A 116 12.92 9.25 0.74
N ASP A 117 11.83 9.91 1.11
CA ASP A 117 10.92 10.55 0.16
C ASP A 117 11.59 11.81 -0.45
N ALA A 118 12.40 12.54 0.33
CA ALA A 118 13.24 13.63 -0.15
C ALA A 118 14.40 13.15 -1.06
N GLU A 119 15.11 12.08 -0.68
CA GLU A 119 16.15 11.44 -1.52
C GLU A 119 15.57 10.94 -2.85
N GLN A 120 14.38 10.33 -2.83
CA GLN A 120 13.68 9.90 -4.05
C GLN A 120 13.15 11.08 -4.87
N GLY A 121 12.77 12.18 -4.23
CA GLY A 121 12.44 13.44 -4.88
C GLY A 121 13.56 13.93 -5.80
N ILE A 122 14.82 13.88 -5.34
CA ILE A 122 16.00 14.24 -6.15
C ILE A 122 16.13 13.34 -7.39
N THR A 123 15.90 12.03 -7.25
CA THR A 123 15.95 11.11 -8.41
C THR A 123 14.79 11.32 -9.39
N ASN A 124 13.61 11.72 -8.88
CA ASN A 124 12.46 12.03 -9.73
C ASN A 124 12.61 13.38 -10.45
N SER A 125 13.18 14.41 -9.82
CA SER A 125 13.45 15.70 -10.50
C SER A 125 14.53 15.61 -11.58
N LEU A 126 15.42 14.61 -11.54
CA LEU A 126 16.34 14.35 -12.66
C LEU A 126 15.62 13.68 -13.83
N ALA A 127 14.74 12.70 -13.55
CA ALA A 127 13.91 12.05 -14.57
C ALA A 127 12.88 13.03 -15.20
N GLU A 128 12.36 13.98 -14.43
CA GLU A 128 11.47 15.05 -14.91
C GLU A 128 12.20 16.11 -15.77
N LEU A 129 13.54 16.12 -15.75
CA LEU A 129 14.38 16.92 -16.65
C LEU A 129 14.70 16.19 -17.97
N GLU A 130 14.59 14.86 -18.03
CA GLU A 130 14.81 14.07 -19.25
C GLU A 130 13.54 13.91 -20.11
N ASP A 131 12.36 14.23 -19.58
CA ASP A 131 11.06 14.09 -20.26
C ASP A 131 10.71 15.23 -21.24
N PHE A 132 11.71 15.77 -21.95
CA PHE A 132 11.49 16.68 -23.08
C PHE A 132 10.83 15.99 -24.28
N GLY A 133 11.01 14.66 -24.41
CA GLY A 133 10.46 13.86 -25.52
C GLY A 133 8.93 13.78 -25.54
N ASP A 134 8.27 13.69 -24.37
CA ASP A 134 6.80 13.71 -24.33
C ASP A 134 6.23 15.11 -24.55
N LEU A 135 7.01 16.18 -24.41
CA LEU A 135 6.58 17.56 -24.73
C LEU A 135 6.42 17.74 -26.26
N GLU A 136 7.42 17.34 -27.05
CA GLU A 136 7.36 17.36 -28.51
C GLU A 136 6.29 16.39 -29.04
N GLY A 137 6.24 15.18 -28.49
CA GLY A 137 5.20 14.22 -28.81
C GLY A 137 3.79 14.70 -28.42
N LEU A 138 3.61 15.53 -27.39
CA LEU A 138 2.29 16.02 -26.99
C LEU A 138 1.79 17.19 -27.84
N VAL A 139 2.68 18.06 -28.34
CA VAL A 139 2.32 19.07 -29.35
C VAL A 139 1.76 18.39 -30.63
N GLN A 140 2.30 17.22 -31.00
CA GLN A 140 1.82 16.45 -32.15
C GLN A 140 0.64 15.49 -31.84
N ARG A 141 0.36 15.17 -30.56
CA ARG A 141 -0.73 14.26 -30.12
C ARG A 141 -2.05 14.95 -29.77
N VAL A 142 -2.21 16.25 -30.09
CA VAL A 142 -3.53 16.91 -29.99
C VAL A 142 -4.51 16.42 -31.07
N ASP A 143 -4.01 15.95 -32.23
CA ASP A 143 -4.84 15.64 -33.40
C ASP A 143 -5.12 14.15 -33.68
N ARG A 144 -4.60 13.20 -32.86
CA ARG A 144 -4.85 11.75 -33.07
C ARG A 144 -5.13 10.97 -31.78
N GLU A 145 -6.42 10.70 -31.60
CA GLU A 145 -7.07 9.56 -30.93
C GLU A 145 -6.32 8.83 -29.80
N SER A 146 -6.94 8.80 -28.61
CA SER A 146 -6.61 7.84 -27.55
C SER A 146 -7.87 7.21 -26.95
N SER A 147 -8.39 6.19 -27.62
CA SER A 147 -9.46 5.33 -27.11
C SER A 147 -8.89 4.11 -26.37
N TYR A 148 -9.61 3.65 -25.34
CA TYR A 148 -9.46 2.38 -24.59
C TYR A 148 -8.10 2.03 -23.95
N ARG A 149 -7.99 2.22 -22.62
CA ARG A 149 -7.29 1.28 -21.71
C ARG A 149 -7.59 1.47 -20.21
N VAL A 150 -8.85 1.20 -19.84
CA VAL A 150 -9.47 1.29 -18.49
C VAL A 150 -10.66 0.29 -18.45
N ASN A 151 -10.95 -0.57 -17.47
CA ASN A 151 -10.26 -0.98 -16.22
C ASN A 151 -10.58 -2.46 -15.86
N ASP A 152 -9.59 -3.37 -15.91
CA ASP A 152 -9.78 -4.82 -15.63
C ASP A 152 -10.20 -5.15 -14.18
N LYS A 153 -9.96 -4.26 -13.20
CA LYS A 153 -10.30 -4.51 -11.79
C LYS A 153 -11.79 -4.29 -11.50
N ALA A 154 -12.38 -3.24 -12.08
CA ALA A 154 -13.79 -2.91 -11.87
C ALA A 154 -14.71 -4.02 -12.40
N ARG A 155 -14.38 -4.60 -13.56
CA ARG A 155 -15.15 -5.68 -14.18
C ARG A 155 -15.17 -6.95 -13.31
N ARG A 156 -14.02 -7.36 -12.75
CA ARG A 156 -13.95 -8.52 -11.85
C ARG A 156 -14.78 -8.37 -10.57
N GLN A 157 -14.88 -7.16 -10.02
CA GLN A 157 -15.72 -6.93 -8.84
C GLN A 157 -17.22 -7.05 -9.20
N GLN A 158 -17.65 -6.48 -10.32
CA GLN A 158 -19.03 -6.60 -10.79
C GLN A 158 -19.43 -8.04 -11.16
N GLU A 159 -18.50 -8.84 -11.70
CA GLU A 159 -18.74 -10.26 -12.00
C GLU A 159 -18.88 -11.11 -10.72
N LEU A 160 -18.13 -10.79 -9.66
CA LEU A 160 -18.27 -11.43 -8.34
C LEU A 160 -19.60 -11.05 -7.65
N ASP A 161 -19.98 -9.77 -7.65
CA ASP A 161 -21.23 -9.31 -7.03
C ASP A 161 -22.47 -9.93 -7.70
N ARG A 162 -22.43 -10.13 -9.03
CA ARG A 162 -23.50 -10.86 -9.75
C ARG A 162 -23.56 -12.33 -9.36
N PHE A 163 -22.41 -13.01 -9.32
CA PHE A 163 -22.35 -14.43 -8.96
C PHE A 163 -22.89 -14.72 -7.54
N MET A 164 -22.57 -13.86 -6.56
CA MET A 164 -23.08 -14.00 -5.19
C MET A 164 -24.59 -13.79 -5.12
N LYS A 165 -25.13 -12.88 -5.94
CA LYS A 165 -26.57 -12.59 -6.02
C LYS A 165 -27.36 -13.74 -6.66
N ASP A 166 -26.84 -14.34 -7.73
CA ASP A 166 -27.49 -15.46 -8.43
C ASP A 166 -27.50 -16.75 -7.59
N GLN A 167 -26.57 -16.90 -6.63
CA GLN A 167 -26.52 -18.00 -5.66
C GLN A 167 -27.46 -17.79 -4.44
N GLY A 168 -28.20 -16.68 -4.36
CA GLY A 168 -29.13 -16.40 -3.25
C GLY A 168 -28.48 -16.12 -1.88
N LEU A 169 -27.16 -15.93 -1.84
CA LEU A 169 -26.40 -15.59 -0.64
C LEU A 169 -26.45 -14.08 -0.40
N GLU A 170 -27.61 -13.58 0.04
CA GLU A 170 -27.66 -12.23 0.61
C GLU A 170 -26.79 -12.15 1.87
N MET A 171 -25.89 -11.17 1.88
CA MET A 171 -24.94 -10.98 2.96
C MET A 171 -25.69 -10.68 4.26
N MET A 172 -25.59 -11.60 5.23
CA MET A 172 -25.71 -11.24 6.65
C MET A 172 -24.59 -10.25 6.98
N SER A 173 -24.85 -8.98 6.67
CA SER A 173 -24.13 -7.86 7.26
C SER A 173 -24.18 -8.04 8.77
N ASN A 174 -23.01 -8.15 9.41
CA ASN A 174 -22.88 -8.14 10.87
C ASN A 174 -23.36 -6.79 11.41
N LYS A 175 -24.68 -6.63 11.48
CA LYS A 175 -25.31 -5.78 12.47
C LYS A 175 -25.01 -6.45 13.80
N ASN A 176 -24.05 -5.88 14.50
CA ASN A 176 -23.84 -6.14 15.91
C ASN A 176 -25.07 -5.58 16.64
N THR A 177 -26.18 -6.30 16.59
CA THR A 177 -27.37 -6.03 17.38
C THR A 177 -26.96 -6.22 18.82
N GLY A 178 -26.81 -5.11 19.55
CA GLY A 178 -26.91 -5.15 20.99
C GLY A 178 -28.30 -5.67 21.30
N ILE A 179 -28.38 -6.95 21.66
CA ILE A 179 -29.44 -7.43 22.50
C ILE A 179 -29.09 -6.82 23.85
N GLU A 180 -29.84 -5.79 24.20
CA GLU A 180 -29.94 -5.37 25.60
C GLU A 180 -30.57 -6.58 26.29
N GLU A 181 -29.77 -7.29 27.09
CA GLU A 181 -30.29 -8.29 28.02
C GLU A 181 -31.09 -7.48 29.03
N GLU A 182 -32.42 -7.46 28.86
CA GLU A 182 -33.33 -6.99 29.89
C GLU A 182 -33.14 -7.93 31.09
N ASP A 183 -32.81 -7.37 32.25
CA ASP A 183 -32.71 -8.09 33.51
C ASP A 183 -34.13 -8.55 33.90
N ASP A 184 -34.59 -9.66 33.33
CA ASP A 184 -35.81 -10.36 33.75
C ASP A 184 -35.66 -10.76 35.23
N ASP A 185 -36.71 -10.53 36.02
CA ASP A 185 -36.68 -10.64 37.48
C ASP A 185 -36.15 -12.02 37.98
N ASP A 186 -35.19 -11.98 38.92
CA ASP A 186 -34.68 -13.15 39.67
C ASP A 186 -35.78 -13.75 40.59
N GLU A 187 -36.83 -14.35 40.03
CA GLU A 187 -37.59 -15.38 40.74
C GLU A 187 -36.70 -16.63 40.87
N GLU A 188 -36.31 -16.94 42.11
CA GLU A 188 -35.54 -18.12 42.51
C GLU A 188 -36.39 -19.40 42.35
N LEU A 189 -36.75 -19.72 41.11
CA LEU A 189 -37.31 -20.99 40.70
C LEU A 189 -36.22 -22.05 40.81
N GLU A 190 -36.54 -23.21 41.38
CA GLU A 190 -35.62 -24.37 41.39
C GLU A 190 -35.19 -24.70 39.95
N GLU A 191 -33.95 -24.38 39.57
CA GLU A 191 -33.36 -24.80 38.29
C GLU A 191 -33.53 -26.33 38.20
N ASP A 192 -34.19 -26.82 37.13
CA ASP A 192 -34.35 -28.26 36.89
C ASP A 192 -32.99 -28.96 37.09
N PRO A 193 -32.88 -30.03 37.89
CA PRO A 193 -31.63 -30.77 38.08
C PRO A 193 -30.91 -31.18 36.78
N MET A 194 -31.63 -31.23 35.65
CA MET A 194 -31.04 -31.38 34.32
C MET A 194 -30.23 -30.15 33.85
N TYR A 195 -30.70 -28.94 34.14
CA TYR A 195 -30.08 -27.67 33.76
C TYR A 195 -28.79 -27.39 34.55
N GLU A 196 -28.82 -27.55 35.88
CA GLU A 196 -27.62 -27.44 36.73
C GLU A 196 -26.49 -28.36 36.24
N LYS A 197 -26.85 -29.60 35.87
CA LYS A 197 -25.91 -30.59 35.35
C LYS A 197 -25.28 -30.14 34.02
N ALA A 198 -26.06 -29.57 33.11
CA ALA A 198 -25.56 -29.03 31.84
C ALA A 198 -24.65 -27.80 32.04
N LYS A 199 -25.00 -26.93 32.99
CA LYS A 199 -24.22 -25.75 33.43
C LYS A 199 -22.86 -26.19 33.97
N MET A 200 -22.82 -27.21 34.83
CA MET A 200 -21.59 -27.81 35.36
C MET A 200 -20.76 -28.54 34.29
N GLU A 201 -21.38 -29.28 33.37
CA GLU A 201 -20.66 -29.93 32.27
C GLU A 201 -20.00 -28.89 31.34
N SER A 202 -20.69 -27.79 31.02
CA SER A 202 -20.16 -26.67 30.25
C SER A 202 -18.97 -26.01 30.96
N GLN A 203 -19.04 -25.79 32.27
CA GLN A 203 -17.90 -25.28 33.05
C GLN A 203 -16.72 -26.26 33.06
N ASN A 204 -16.95 -27.55 33.28
CA ASN A 204 -15.89 -28.57 33.29
C ASN A 204 -15.23 -28.73 31.91
N LYS A 205 -15.99 -28.59 30.82
CA LYS A 205 -15.48 -28.53 29.44
C LYS A 205 -14.64 -27.28 29.17
N LYS A 206 -14.98 -26.13 29.78
CA LYS A 206 -14.15 -24.91 29.73
C LYS A 206 -12.86 -25.08 30.55
N ARG A 207 -12.92 -25.64 31.77
CA ARG A 207 -11.77 -25.90 32.65
C ARG A 207 -10.78 -26.89 32.04
N SER A 208 -11.23 -28.09 31.66
CA SER A 208 -10.38 -29.09 30.99
C SER A 208 -9.77 -28.60 29.67
N ARG A 209 -10.47 -27.73 28.92
CA ARG A 209 -9.89 -27.04 27.77
C ARG A 209 -8.79 -26.05 28.20
N ALA A 210 -9.03 -25.23 29.22
CA ALA A 210 -8.04 -24.29 29.74
C ALA A 210 -6.79 -25.00 30.27
N GLU A 211 -6.95 -26.11 31.00
CA GLU A 211 -5.88 -26.98 31.51
C GLU A 211 -5.08 -27.60 30.36
N LYS A 212 -5.76 -28.16 29.34
CA LYS A 212 -5.09 -28.74 28.15
C LYS A 212 -4.28 -27.72 27.33
N TYR A 213 -4.66 -26.44 27.37
CA TYR A 213 -3.93 -25.34 26.74
C TYR A 213 -3.11 -24.51 27.75
N ALA A 214 -2.99 -24.96 29.00
CA ALA A 214 -2.13 -24.31 29.99
C ALA A 214 -0.67 -24.46 29.54
N PHE A 215 0.08 -23.37 29.60
CA PHE A 215 1.47 -23.38 29.23
C PHE A 215 2.29 -24.05 30.34
N GLU A 216 2.60 -25.34 30.17
CA GLU A 216 3.65 -25.98 30.96
C GLU A 216 4.97 -25.23 30.74
N GLU A 217 5.50 -24.64 31.81
CA GLU A 217 6.81 -23.99 31.77
C GLU A 217 7.89 -25.06 31.64
N LYS A 218 8.17 -25.45 30.40
CA LYS A 218 9.31 -26.31 30.06
C LYS A 218 10.59 -25.58 30.45
N MET A 219 11.07 -25.91 31.65
CA MET A 219 12.39 -25.60 32.18
C MET A 219 13.46 -26.22 31.26
N TYR A 220 13.73 -25.55 30.14
CA TYR A 220 14.92 -25.80 29.37
C TYR A 220 16.13 -25.59 30.29
N PRO A 221 17.12 -26.49 30.30
CA PRO A 221 18.33 -26.27 31.08
C PRO A 221 18.92 -24.93 30.68
N LYS A 222 19.04 -24.00 31.63
CA LYS A 222 19.64 -22.68 31.40
C LYS A 222 20.98 -22.94 30.73
N GLN A 223 21.15 -22.43 29.51
CA GLN A 223 22.42 -22.54 28.80
C GLN A 223 23.49 -21.95 29.70
N THR A 224 24.39 -22.80 30.19
CA THR A 224 25.54 -22.36 30.97
C THR A 224 26.31 -21.39 30.07
N PRO A 225 26.66 -20.19 30.56
CA PRO A 225 27.44 -19.26 29.75
C PRO A 225 28.74 -19.98 29.34
N ASP A 226 29.07 -19.89 28.05
CA ASP A 226 30.27 -20.46 27.45
C ASP A 226 31.44 -20.32 28.43
N GLN A 227 32.03 -21.45 28.84
CA GLN A 227 33.08 -21.45 29.86
C GLN A 227 34.15 -20.45 29.44
N LEU A 228 34.36 -19.41 30.24
CA LEU A 228 35.44 -18.46 29.98
C LEU A 228 36.73 -19.27 29.95
N LYS A 229 37.35 -19.37 28.78
CA LYS A 229 38.69 -19.94 28.64
C LYS A 229 39.57 -19.25 29.66
N SER A 230 40.26 -20.03 30.49
CA SER A 230 40.88 -19.63 31.77
C SER A 230 42.09 -18.69 31.65
N THR A 231 42.17 -17.92 30.58
CA THR A 231 43.12 -16.83 30.39
C THR A 231 42.52 -15.55 30.94
N ASP A 232 43.21 -14.85 31.84
CA ASP A 232 42.75 -13.68 32.63
C ASP A 232 42.32 -12.42 31.83
N LYS A 233 42.14 -12.51 30.51
CA LYS A 233 41.81 -11.38 29.64
C LYS A 233 40.48 -11.60 28.93
N ARG A 234 39.54 -10.69 29.15
CA ARG A 234 38.25 -10.64 28.43
C ARG A 234 38.48 -10.18 26.99
N TYR A 235 38.55 -11.11 26.05
CA TYR A 235 38.66 -10.79 24.63
C TYR A 235 37.40 -10.10 24.09
N ALA A 236 37.59 -9.15 23.17
CA ALA A 236 36.48 -8.49 22.49
C ALA A 236 35.73 -9.46 21.56
N ASN A 237 34.40 -9.45 21.62
CA ASN A 237 33.54 -10.29 20.77
C ASN A 237 33.67 -9.90 19.29
N TYR A 238 33.58 -10.87 18.37
CA TYR A 238 33.54 -10.63 16.91
C TYR A 238 32.57 -9.52 16.47
N LYS A 239 31.41 -9.37 17.15
CA LYS A 239 30.47 -8.27 16.89
C LYS A 239 31.09 -6.89 17.10
N ILE A 240 31.85 -6.73 18.20
CA ILE A 240 32.57 -5.49 18.58
C ILE A 240 33.79 -5.30 17.67
N LEU A 241 34.53 -6.37 17.36
CA LEU A 241 35.71 -6.32 16.48
C LEU A 241 35.39 -5.96 15.03
N LYS A 242 34.16 -6.23 14.55
CA LYS A 242 33.78 -6.00 13.15
C LYS A 242 32.75 -4.90 12.93
N ASN A 243 32.06 -4.41 13.97
CA ASN A 243 31.13 -3.27 13.95
C ASN A 243 30.20 -3.22 12.72
N LYS A 244 29.70 -4.38 12.28
CA LYS A 244 28.89 -4.51 11.05
C LYS A 244 27.48 -3.93 11.17
N GLY A 245 27.04 -3.58 12.38
CA GLY A 245 25.69 -3.07 12.64
C GLY A 245 24.57 -4.04 12.25
N LEU A 246 23.38 -3.49 12.00
CA LEU A 246 22.16 -4.23 11.65
C LEU A 246 22.04 -4.45 10.13
N THR A 247 23.08 -4.99 9.48
CA THR A 247 23.02 -5.28 8.03
C THR A 247 22.05 -6.42 7.71
N PRO A 248 21.27 -6.34 6.60
CA PRO A 248 20.41 -7.43 6.17
C PRO A 248 21.22 -8.67 5.77
N HIS A 249 20.61 -9.84 5.89
CA HIS A 249 21.23 -11.09 5.46
C HIS A 249 21.43 -11.13 3.94
N ARG A 250 22.67 -11.38 3.50
CA ARG A 250 23.07 -11.52 2.10
C ARG A 250 23.39 -12.99 1.77
N LYS A 251 22.95 -13.47 0.61
CA LYS A 251 23.13 -14.88 0.20
C LYS A 251 24.61 -15.20 0.04
N LYS A 252 25.01 -16.47 0.28
CA LYS A 252 26.41 -16.92 0.15
C LYS A 252 27.00 -16.60 -1.24
N ASP A 253 26.19 -16.75 -2.28
CA ASP A 253 26.57 -16.46 -3.67
C ASP A 253 26.89 -14.98 -3.92
N GLU A 254 26.26 -14.06 -3.19
CA GLU A 254 26.49 -12.62 -3.34
C GLU A 254 27.81 -12.16 -2.73
N ARG A 255 28.43 -13.00 -1.89
CA ARG A 255 29.75 -12.74 -1.30
C ARG A 255 30.89 -12.94 -2.30
N ASN A 256 30.66 -13.68 -3.39
CA ASN A 256 31.68 -13.93 -4.41
C ASN A 256 31.14 -13.52 -5.80
N PRO A 257 31.67 -12.46 -6.44
CA PRO A 257 31.13 -11.94 -7.70
C PRO A 257 31.25 -12.94 -8.86
N ARG A 258 32.29 -13.81 -8.87
CA ARG A 258 32.44 -14.88 -9.87
C ARG A 258 31.34 -15.92 -9.71
N VAL A 259 31.03 -16.36 -8.49
CA VAL A 259 29.97 -17.35 -8.23
C VAL A 259 28.58 -16.77 -8.59
N LYS A 260 28.30 -15.52 -8.23
CA LYS A 260 27.08 -14.81 -8.63
C LYS A 260 26.92 -14.75 -10.16
N ARG A 261 27.98 -14.37 -10.89
CA ARG A 261 27.96 -14.30 -12.36
C ARG A 261 27.80 -15.68 -13.01
N ARG A 262 28.50 -16.71 -12.51
CA ARG A 262 28.38 -18.09 -13.00
C ARG A 262 26.96 -18.63 -12.85
N LYS A 263 26.36 -18.52 -11.66
CA LYS A 263 24.97 -18.94 -11.41
C LYS A 263 23.95 -18.15 -12.24
N LYS A 264 24.16 -16.83 -12.43
CA LYS A 264 23.31 -16.00 -13.31
C LYS A 264 23.38 -16.47 -14.77
N PHE A 265 24.57 -16.84 -15.26
CA PHE A 265 24.76 -17.40 -16.60
C PHE A 265 24.08 -18.77 -16.74
N GLU A 266 24.34 -19.72 -15.83
CA GLU A 266 23.70 -21.05 -15.81
C GLU A 266 22.17 -20.95 -15.82
N GLN A 267 21.58 -20.06 -15.02
CA GLN A 267 20.14 -19.79 -15.00
C GLN A 267 19.63 -19.21 -16.32
N LYS A 268 20.38 -18.28 -16.95
CA LYS A 268 20.00 -17.69 -18.23
C LYS A 268 20.11 -18.67 -19.40
N VAL A 269 21.10 -19.56 -19.40
CA VAL A 269 21.19 -20.67 -20.37
C VAL A 269 19.99 -21.62 -20.22
N LYS A 270 19.60 -21.99 -18.99
CA LYS A 270 18.40 -22.80 -18.75
C LYS A 270 17.11 -22.10 -19.20
N GLN A 271 16.97 -20.80 -18.95
CA GLN A 271 15.83 -20.01 -19.46
C GLN A 271 15.81 -19.95 -21.00
N ARG A 272 16.96 -19.78 -21.64
CA ARG A 272 17.08 -19.78 -23.11
C ARG A 272 16.58 -21.08 -23.72
N LYS A 273 16.99 -22.25 -23.19
CA LYS A 273 16.55 -23.58 -23.66
C LYS A 273 15.03 -23.77 -23.67
N GLY A 274 14.28 -23.03 -22.84
CA GLY A 274 12.81 -23.05 -22.84
C GLY A 274 12.16 -22.06 -23.81
N GLN A 275 12.88 -21.03 -24.27
CA GLN A 275 12.40 -20.03 -25.24
C GLN A 275 12.77 -20.40 -26.68
N VAL A 276 13.99 -20.93 -26.87
CA VAL A 276 14.55 -21.31 -28.15
C VAL A 276 15.15 -22.70 -27.96
N MET A 277 14.70 -23.66 -28.76
CA MET A 277 15.31 -24.99 -28.79
C MET A 277 16.74 -24.85 -29.29
N GLU A 278 17.69 -25.34 -28.49
CA GLU A 278 19.08 -25.46 -28.91
C GLU A 278 19.22 -26.63 -29.89
N GLN A 279 20.17 -26.50 -30.84
CA GLN A 279 20.52 -27.60 -31.72
C GLN A 279 20.98 -28.79 -30.86
N ARG A 280 20.31 -29.94 -31.04
CA ARG A 280 20.72 -31.21 -30.43
C ARG A 280 21.68 -31.89 -31.40
N GLU A 281 22.71 -32.53 -30.85
CA GLU A 281 23.47 -33.52 -31.61
C GLU A 281 22.52 -34.66 -32.01
N ARG A 282 22.62 -35.14 -33.25
CA ARG A 282 21.84 -36.30 -33.68
C ARG A 282 22.39 -37.53 -32.99
N SER A 283 21.51 -38.32 -32.37
CA SER A 283 21.80 -39.72 -32.11
C SER A 283 21.82 -40.49 -33.43
N ASP A 284 22.70 -41.48 -33.57
CA ASP A 284 22.80 -42.30 -34.78
C ASP A 284 21.51 -43.09 -35.08
N VAL A 285 20.74 -43.40 -34.02
CA VAL A 285 19.44 -44.08 -34.10
C VAL A 285 18.33 -43.11 -33.68
N TYR A 286 17.25 -43.08 -34.44
CA TYR A 286 16.04 -42.33 -34.11
C TYR A 286 15.15 -43.14 -33.15
N THR A 287 15.02 -42.67 -31.91
CA THR A 287 14.23 -43.32 -30.85
C THR A 287 12.81 -42.76 -30.70
N GLY A 288 12.37 -41.87 -31.61
CA GLY A 288 11.14 -41.11 -31.46
C GLY A 288 11.28 -39.83 -30.62
N GLU A 289 10.22 -39.02 -30.62
CA GLU A 289 10.16 -37.72 -29.91
C GLU A 289 9.86 -37.89 -28.42
N SER A 290 10.90 -37.87 -27.58
CA SER A 290 10.81 -38.10 -26.13
C SER A 290 9.94 -37.09 -25.36
N THR A 291 9.75 -35.89 -25.90
CA THR A 291 8.87 -34.86 -25.32
C THR A 291 7.44 -34.89 -25.86
N GLY A 292 7.12 -35.82 -26.77
CA GLY A 292 5.83 -35.93 -27.43
C GLY A 292 5.63 -34.95 -28.60
N LEU A 293 4.73 -35.32 -29.52
CA LEU A 293 4.35 -34.54 -30.69
C LEU A 293 3.04 -33.77 -30.43
N ARG A 294 2.98 -32.50 -30.87
CA ARG A 294 1.77 -31.65 -30.79
C ARG A 294 1.22 -31.37 -32.19
N THR A 295 0.14 -32.03 -32.56
CA THR A 295 -0.50 -31.88 -33.89
C THR A 295 -0.98 -30.46 -34.19
N ASN A 296 -1.54 -29.78 -33.18
CA ASN A 296 -2.19 -28.48 -33.36
C ASN A 296 -1.24 -27.27 -33.22
N LEU A 297 0.09 -27.48 -33.19
CA LEU A 297 1.09 -26.43 -32.99
C LEU A 297 1.85 -26.13 -34.29
N VAL A 298 1.58 -24.97 -34.90
CA VAL A 298 2.36 -24.47 -36.04
C VAL A 298 3.41 -23.48 -35.53
N ALA A 299 4.69 -23.91 -35.50
CA ALA A 299 5.81 -23.13 -34.99
C ALA A 299 6.67 -22.46 -36.09
N SER A 300 6.09 -22.20 -37.27
CA SER A 300 6.76 -21.52 -38.38
C SER A 300 6.61 -20.00 -38.30
N ARG A 301 7.59 -19.26 -38.83
CA ARG A 301 7.44 -17.81 -39.08
C ARG A 301 6.57 -17.62 -40.32
N ARG A 302 5.49 -16.86 -40.21
CA ARG A 302 4.70 -16.41 -41.37
C ARG A 302 5.45 -15.28 -42.09
N PRO A 303 5.77 -15.41 -43.40
CA PRO A 303 6.31 -14.29 -44.17
C PRO A 303 5.21 -13.25 -44.46
N GLY A 304 5.60 -11.97 -44.58
CA GLY A 304 4.71 -10.91 -45.10
C GLY A 304 3.83 -10.17 -44.09
N LYS A 305 4.28 -10.00 -42.85
CA LYS A 305 3.77 -9.00 -41.89
C LYS A 305 4.91 -8.40 -41.07
#